data_AF-A0A955XHM2-F1
#
_entry.id   AF-A0A955XHM2-F1
#
_cell.length_a   1.000
_cell.length_b   1.000
_cell.length_c   1.000
_cell.angle_alpha   90.00
_cell.angle_beta   90.00
_cell.angle_gamma   90.00
#
_symmetry.space_group_name_H-M   'P 1'
#
loop_
_entity.id
_entity.type
_entity.pdbx_description
1 polymer ?
#
loop_
_entity_poly.entity_id
_entity_poly.type
_entity_poly.pdbx_seq_one_letter_code
_entity_poly.pdbx_strand_id
1 'polypeptide(L)' 'ESSPSGAKVRVNGQLRGNSPLWLPRPPPGVRWTLRLEREGHAPQELPFDAASPDVVRVRLEPR' A
#
# COMPACT_ATOMS: atom_id res chain seq x y z
N GLU A 1 0.24 4.82 6.78
CA GLU A 1 1.64 5.27 6.90
C GLU A 1 2.57 4.08 6.71
N SER A 2 3.64 4.20 5.91
CA SER A 2 4.67 3.17 5.88
C SER A 2 5.83 3.57 6.77
N SER A 3 6.34 2.62 7.55
CA SER A 3 7.64 2.75 8.18
C SER A 3 8.57 1.76 7.50
N PRO A 4 9.50 2.24 6.69
CA PRO A 4 9.90 3.63 6.53
C PRO A 4 9.11 4.41 5.45
N SER A 5 9.06 5.74 5.53
CA SER A 5 8.28 6.60 4.62
C SER A 5 8.88 6.68 3.20
N GLY A 6 8.10 7.19 2.24
CA GLY A 6 8.52 7.36 0.84
C GLY A 6 8.45 6.11 -0.05
N ALA A 7 7.90 5.00 0.43
CA ALA A 7 7.71 3.78 -0.36
C ALA A 7 6.78 4.03 -1.57
N LYS A 8 7.12 3.46 -2.73
CA LYS A 8 6.26 3.46 -3.92
C LYS A 8 5.04 2.57 -3.65
N VAL A 9 3.84 3.10 -3.85
CA VAL A 9 2.58 2.39 -3.66
C VAL A 9 1.97 2.10 -5.03
N ARG A 10 1.83 0.80 -5.33
CA ARG A 10 1.11 0.32 -6.51
C ARG A 10 -0.23 -0.28 -6.07
N VAL A 11 -1.27 -0.03 -6.84
CA VAL A 11 -2.61 -0.59 -6.63
C VAL A 11 -2.96 -1.40 -7.85
N ASN A 12 -3.16 -2.72 -7.67
CA ASN A 12 -3.37 -3.66 -8.77
C ASN A 12 -2.29 -3.54 -9.86
N GLY A 13 -1.02 -3.43 -9.45
CA GLY A 13 0.13 -3.28 -10.33
C GLY A 13 0.39 -1.85 -10.84
N GLN A 14 -0.60 -0.96 -10.83
CA GLN A 14 -0.45 0.41 -11.31
C GLN A 14 0.12 1.33 -10.24
N LEU A 15 1.19 2.07 -10.56
CA LEU A 15 1.78 3.05 -9.64
C LEU A 15 0.77 4.18 -9.37
N ARG A 16 0.47 4.42 -8.09
CA ARG A 16 -0.42 5.50 -7.66
C ARG A 16 0.33 6.68 -7.02
N GLY A 17 1.52 6.43 -6.48
CA GLY A 17 2.34 7.46 -5.85
C GLY A 17 3.27 6.89 -4.80
N ASN A 18 3.63 7.71 -3.80
CA ASN A 18 4.49 7.34 -2.69
C ASN A 18 3.76 7.53 -1.35
N SER A 19 4.10 6.71 -0.35
CA SER A 19 3.55 6.80 1.00
C SER A 19 4.13 8.00 1.79
N PRO A 20 3.33 8.71 2.61
CA PRO A 20 1.90 8.51 2.81
C PRO A 20 1.08 8.92 1.58
N LEU A 21 0.11 8.08 1.21
CA LEU A 21 -0.75 8.25 0.04
C LEU A 21 -2.20 8.14 0.47
N TRP A 22 -3.03 9.09 0.04
CA TRP A 22 -4.49 9.01 0.19
C TRP A 22 -5.09 8.37 -1.06
N LEU A 23 -5.93 7.36 -0.87
CA LEU A 23 -6.65 6.67 -1.93
C LEU A 23 -8.15 6.74 -1.65
N PRO A 24 -9.00 6.82 -2.69
CA PRO A 24 -10.44 6.68 -2.50
C PRO A 24 -10.77 5.27 -1.96
N ARG A 25 -11.84 5.15 -1.19
CA ARG A 25 -12.31 3.84 -0.72
C ARG A 25 -12.83 3.02 -1.91
N PRO A 26 -12.40 1.76 -2.09
CA PRO A 26 -12.94 0.89 -3.13
C PRO A 26 -14.43 0.62 -2.91
N PRO A 27 -15.22 0.42 -3.98
CA PRO A 27 -16.62 0.00 -3.86
C PRO A 27 -16.76 -1.34 -3.11
N PRO A 28 -17.90 -1.60 -2.45
CA PRO A 28 -18.18 -2.91 -1.86
C PRO A 28 -18.02 -4.05 -2.87
N GLY A 29 -17.37 -5.14 -2.44
CA GLY A 29 -17.07 -6.30 -3.30
C GLY A 29 -15.82 -6.13 -4.18
N VAL A 30 -15.20 -4.95 -4.22
CA VAL A 30 -13.92 -4.74 -4.93
C VAL A 30 -12.74 -4.91 -3.97
N ARG A 31 -11.80 -5.77 -4.36
CA ARG A 31 -10.51 -5.94 -3.66
C ARG A 31 -9.38 -5.39 -4.52
N TRP A 32 -8.53 -4.59 -3.89
CA TRP A 32 -7.26 -4.12 -4.42
C TRP A 32 -6.09 -4.88 -3.81
N THR A 33 -5.03 -5.03 -4.59
CA THR A 33 -3.73 -5.48 -4.11
C THR A 33 -2.83 -4.26 -4.02
N LEU A 34 -2.49 -3.85 -2.81
CA LEU A 34 -1.50 -2.81 -2.56
C LEU A 34 -0.13 -3.47 -2.55
N ARG A 35 0.82 -2.91 -3.29
CA ARG A 35 2.22 -3.31 -3.25
C ARG A 35 3.07 -2.11 -2.90
N LEU A 36 3.78 -2.20 -1.77
CA LEU A 36 4.71 -1.18 -1.30
C LEU A 36 6.14 -1.61 -1.60
N GLU A 37 6.88 -0.73 -2.25
CA GLU A 37 8.27 -0.99 -2.64
C GLU A 37 9.16 0.17 -2.22
N ARG A 38 10.28 -0.16 -1.58
CA ARG A 38 11.32 0.82 -1.27
C ARG A 38 12.69 0.21 -1.50
N GLU A 39 13.61 1.01 -1.99
CA GLU A 39 15.01 0.60 -2.16
C GLU A 39 15.61 0.14 -0.82
N GLY A 40 16.41 -0.92 -0.86
CA GLY A 40 16.98 -1.57 0.32
C GLY A 40 15.97 -2.31 1.22
N HIS A 41 14.70 -2.44 0.83
CA HIS A 41 13.66 -3.12 1.61
C HIS A 41 12.94 -4.19 0.78
N ALA A 42 12.46 -5.23 1.45
CA ALA A 42 11.62 -6.25 0.85
C ALA A 42 10.27 -5.63 0.47
N PRO A 43 9.76 -5.88 -0.76
CA PRO A 43 8.44 -5.42 -1.13
C PRO A 43 7.38 -6.11 -0.27
N GLN A 44 6.33 -5.38 0.08
CA GLN A 44 5.20 -5.91 0.84
C GLN A 44 3.93 -5.80 0.02
N GLU A 45 3.16 -6.89 -0.02
CA GLU A 45 1.84 -6.93 -0.66
C GLU A 45 0.77 -7.17 0.38
N LEU A 46 -0.33 -6.44 0.26
CA LEU A 46 -1.47 -6.58 1.15
C LEU A 46 -2.78 -6.31 0.41
N PRO A 47 -3.85 -7.05 0.76
CA PRO A 47 -5.17 -6.76 0.24
C PRO A 47 -5.72 -5.47 0.87
N PHE A 48 -6.52 -4.73 0.09
CA PHE A 48 -7.28 -3.60 0.56
C PHE A 48 -8.66 -3.60 -0.10
N ASP A 49 -9.71 -3.51 0.70
CA ASP A 49 -11.10 -3.57 0.25
C ASP A 49 -11.98 -2.65 1.10
N ALA A 50 -13.28 -2.62 0.80
CA ALA A 50 -14.22 -1.76 1.51
C ALA A 50 -14.34 -2.06 3.02
N ALA A 51 -13.87 -3.22 3.49
CA ALA A 51 -13.84 -3.59 4.91
C ALA A 51 -12.52 -3.23 5.59
N SER A 52 -11.51 -2.81 4.83
CA SER A 52 -10.21 -2.41 5.36
C SER A 52 -10.29 -1.09 6.14
N PRO A 53 -9.42 -0.89 7.14
CA PRO A 53 -9.40 0.33 7.94
C PRO A 53 -9.04 1.54 7.08
N ASP A 54 -9.51 2.73 7.46
CA ASP A 54 -9.20 3.99 6.75
C ASP A 54 -7.70 4.28 6.69
N VAL A 55 -6.97 3.86 7.72
CA VAL A 55 -5.53 4.02 7.83
C VAL A 55 -4.86 2.67 7.91
N VAL A 56 -4.11 2.32 6.88
CA VAL A 56 -3.26 1.13 6.87
C VAL A 56 -1.83 1.51 7.21
N ARG A 57 -1.24 0.80 8.18
CA ARG A 57 0.17 0.94 8.55
C ARG A 57 0.94 -0.29 8.10
N VAL A 58 2.03 -0.07 7.38
CA VAL A 58 2.85 -1.15 6.82
C VAL A 58 4.30 -0.94 7.23
N ARG A 59 4.92 -1.98 7.76
CA ARG A 59 6.36 -2.00 8.00
C ARG A 59 7.05 -2.70 6.83
N LEU A 60 8.09 -2.10 6.27
CA LEU A 60 8.93 -2.79 5.29
C LEU A 60 10.17 -3.34 6.01
N GLU A 61 10.45 -4.61 5.76
CA GLU A 61 11.65 -5.24 6.28
C GLU A 61 12.86 -4.88 5.40
N PRO A 62 14.02 -4.53 5.97
CA PRO A 62 15.26 -4.37 5.21
C PRO A 62 15.62 -5.66 4.45
N ARG A 63 16.30 -5.51 3.32
CA ARG A 63 16.90 -6.65 2.60
C ARG A 63 18.27 -7.01 3.16
#